data_AF-A0A9D1S121-F1
#
_entry.id   AF-A0A9D1S121-F1
#
_cell.length_a   1.000
_cell.length_b   1.000
_cell.length_c   1.000
_cell.angle_alpha   90.00
_cell.angle_beta   90.00
_cell.angle_gamma   90.00
#
_symmetry.space_group_name_H-M   'P 1'
#
loop_
_entity.id
_entity.type
_entity.pdbx_description
1 polymer ?
#
loop_
_entity_poly.entity_id
_entity_poly.type
_entity_poly.pdbx_seq_one_letter_code
_entity_poly.pdbx_strand_id
1 'polypeptide(L)'
;MPKSLLDLFLMTLDGGGEGGSSNPPSDPPENGSQGGEEGDKGFPANTPTSDMDDAQKAAYYKYQARKHETRSKNSVSKDDYQKLKDELDQLKQAGMSDQERSVEDARRTARSEGETAAAKQYQKRLVIAELRLATGQPEDALKYLDHNAFLTDSGEVDTDRVTEYADQTGQARNEQRRQDVERLGSMDAGKRGTHDGGKPSVNTGRERYLARVGKTNERKD
;
A
#
# COMPACT_ATOMS: atom_id res chain seq x y z
N MET A 1 -48.61 -6.48 32.57
CA MET A 1 -47.25 -6.29 33.13
C MET A 1 -46.73 -7.63 33.63
N PRO A 2 -45.80 -8.30 32.94
CA PRO A 2 -45.02 -9.37 33.53
C PRO A 2 -43.71 -8.83 34.14
N LYS A 3 -43.48 -9.31 35.35
CA LYS A 3 -42.48 -8.94 36.36
C LYS A 3 -41.04 -9.16 35.90
N SER A 4 -40.17 -8.26 36.36
CA SER A 4 -38.72 -8.21 36.16
C SER A 4 -37.97 -9.41 36.74
N LEU A 5 -37.03 -9.94 35.96
CA LEU A 5 -35.98 -10.91 36.31
C LEU A 5 -34.78 -10.20 36.99
N LEU A 6 -35.05 -9.50 38.09
CA LEU A 6 -34.03 -8.71 38.81
C LEU A 6 -33.88 -9.10 40.29
N ASP A 7 -34.16 -10.37 40.63
CA ASP A 7 -34.27 -10.80 42.03
C ASP A 7 -33.55 -12.14 42.34
N LEU A 8 -32.40 -12.41 41.72
CA LEU A 8 -31.62 -13.62 42.02
C LEU A 8 -30.11 -13.38 42.16
N PHE A 9 -29.69 -12.32 42.84
CA PHE A 9 -28.28 -12.19 43.19
C PHE A 9 -28.02 -11.37 44.46
N LEU A 10 -28.37 -11.90 45.63
CA LEU A 10 -27.87 -11.42 46.93
C LEU A 10 -28.28 -12.36 48.09
N MET A 11 -27.38 -13.25 48.54
CA MET A 11 -27.12 -13.54 49.98
C MET A 11 -26.21 -14.77 50.17
N THR A 12 -25.44 -14.73 51.27
CA THR A 12 -24.48 -15.70 51.86
C THR A 12 -23.02 -15.52 51.40
N LEU A 13 -22.00 -15.34 52.28
CA LEU A 13 -21.90 -15.44 53.74
C LEU A 13 -20.63 -14.71 54.23
N ASP A 14 -20.67 -14.24 55.47
CA ASP A 14 -19.62 -13.57 56.28
C ASP A 14 -18.61 -14.57 56.91
N GLY A 15 -17.38 -14.10 57.23
CA GLY A 15 -16.41 -14.80 58.11
C GLY A 15 -14.94 -14.85 57.62
N GLY A 16 -14.05 -14.09 58.27
CA GLY A 16 -12.61 -13.99 57.96
C GLY A 16 -11.68 -14.99 58.66
N GLY A 17 -10.38 -14.98 58.27
CA GLY A 17 -9.29 -15.65 58.99
C GLY A 17 -8.10 -16.11 58.11
N GLU A 18 -7.02 -15.33 58.18
CA GLU A 18 -5.58 -15.57 57.93
C GLU A 18 -5.04 -16.86 57.25
N GLY A 19 -4.04 -16.65 56.36
CA GLY A 19 -2.83 -17.49 56.37
C GLY A 19 -2.46 -18.20 55.06
N GLY A 20 -1.51 -17.60 54.31
CA GLY A 20 -0.41 -18.34 53.68
C GLY A 20 -0.68 -19.18 52.42
N SER A 21 0.04 -18.79 51.36
CA SER A 21 0.73 -19.65 50.38
C SER A 21 0.39 -19.33 48.92
N SER A 22 1.45 -18.94 48.23
CA SER A 22 1.56 -18.66 46.80
C SER A 22 1.18 -19.85 45.92
N ASN A 23 0.30 -19.62 44.94
CA ASN A 23 0.36 -20.20 43.59
C ASN A 23 -0.55 -19.39 42.64
N PRO A 24 -0.09 -19.00 41.43
CA PRO A 24 -0.96 -18.44 40.40
C PRO A 24 -1.96 -19.48 39.88
N PRO A 25 -3.15 -19.06 39.41
CA PRO A 25 -4.29 -19.94 39.18
C PRO A 25 -4.02 -20.92 38.03
N SER A 26 -4.27 -22.20 38.31
CA SER A 26 -4.46 -23.22 37.30
C SER A 26 -5.88 -23.07 36.74
N ASP A 27 -6.00 -22.69 35.47
CA ASP A 27 -7.29 -22.72 34.79
C ASP A 27 -7.83 -24.17 34.70
N PRO A 28 -9.16 -24.36 34.79
CA PRO A 28 -9.80 -25.67 34.92
C PRO A 28 -9.77 -26.49 33.62
N PRO A 29 -9.86 -27.84 33.70
CA PRO A 29 -9.94 -28.69 32.53
C PRO A 29 -11.37 -28.64 31.97
N GLU A 30 -11.62 -27.83 30.95
CA GLU A 30 -12.91 -27.87 30.27
C GLU A 30 -12.86 -28.84 29.09
N ASN A 31 -13.13 -30.09 29.45
CA ASN A 31 -13.47 -31.20 28.59
C ASN A 31 -14.75 -30.89 27.78
N GLY A 32 -14.57 -30.21 26.65
CA GLY A 32 -15.59 -30.07 25.61
C GLY A 32 -15.51 -31.21 24.61
N SER A 33 -15.83 -32.43 25.04
CA SER A 33 -16.13 -33.55 24.15
C SER A 33 -17.38 -33.20 23.33
N GLN A 34 -17.18 -32.75 22.09
CA GLN A 34 -18.20 -32.80 21.05
C GLN A 34 -17.64 -33.67 19.93
N GLY A 35 -18.15 -34.91 19.90
CA GLY A 35 -17.92 -35.87 18.86
C GLY A 35 -18.27 -35.29 17.49
N GLY A 36 -17.29 -35.33 16.60
CA GLY A 36 -17.42 -34.92 15.20
C GLY A 36 -16.45 -35.74 14.38
N GLU A 37 -16.99 -36.83 13.82
CA GLU A 37 -16.49 -37.67 12.73
C GLU A 37 -14.98 -37.97 12.73
N GLU A 38 -14.67 -39.19 13.15
CA GLU A 38 -13.36 -39.85 13.05
C GLU A 38 -13.01 -40.14 11.59
N GLY A 39 -12.64 -39.09 10.84
CA GLY A 39 -11.68 -39.25 9.76
C GLY A 39 -10.28 -39.31 10.37
N ASP A 40 -9.43 -40.22 9.90
CA ASP A 40 -8.03 -40.33 10.34
C ASP A 40 -7.27 -39.02 10.09
N LYS A 41 -7.17 -38.19 11.13
CA LYS A 41 -6.53 -36.86 11.09
C LYS A 41 -4.99 -36.96 11.08
N GLY A 42 -4.43 -38.18 11.13
CA GLY A 42 -2.99 -38.43 11.10
C GLY A 42 -2.25 -38.05 12.39
N PHE A 43 -2.98 -37.79 13.49
CA PHE A 43 -2.42 -37.53 14.82
C PHE A 43 -3.34 -38.10 15.92
N PRO A 44 -2.77 -38.56 17.05
CA PRO A 44 -3.55 -39.12 18.14
C PRO A 44 -4.41 -38.06 18.83
N ALA A 45 -5.67 -38.40 19.09
CA ALA A 45 -6.58 -37.54 19.85
C ALA A 45 -6.15 -37.51 21.33
N ASN A 46 -6.17 -36.31 21.94
CA ASN A 46 -5.88 -36.08 23.36
C ASN A 46 -4.41 -36.32 23.80
N THR A 47 -3.46 -36.38 22.87
CA THR A 47 -2.03 -36.37 23.21
C THR A 47 -1.50 -34.92 23.25
N PRO A 48 -0.74 -34.52 24.27
CA PRO A 48 -0.04 -33.24 24.26
C PRO A 48 0.93 -33.15 23.07
N THR A 49 1.07 -31.97 22.46
CA THR A 49 1.99 -31.78 21.31
C THR A 49 3.46 -32.10 21.65
N SER A 50 3.83 -32.10 22.93
CA SER A 50 5.16 -32.53 23.42
C SER A 50 5.44 -34.01 23.22
N ASP A 51 4.39 -34.84 23.25
CA ASP A 51 4.49 -36.30 23.26
C ASP A 51 4.18 -36.90 21.86
N MET A 52 3.95 -36.04 20.87
CA MET A 52 3.72 -36.41 19.48
C MET A 52 5.03 -36.61 18.73
N ASP A 53 5.06 -37.58 17.81
CA ASP A 53 6.12 -37.66 16.80
C ASP A 53 6.05 -36.47 15.84
N ASP A 54 7.15 -36.12 15.18
CA ASP A 54 7.22 -34.94 14.32
C ASP A 54 6.23 -35.01 13.14
N ALA A 55 5.94 -36.21 12.63
CA ALA A 55 4.90 -36.41 11.61
C ALA A 55 3.49 -36.07 12.14
N GLN A 56 3.20 -36.43 13.39
CA GLN A 56 1.92 -36.16 14.05
C GLN A 56 1.78 -34.68 14.41
N LYS A 57 2.85 -34.02 14.85
CA LYS A 57 2.87 -32.56 15.07
C LYS A 57 2.55 -31.80 13.78
N ALA A 58 3.16 -32.21 12.66
CA ALA A 58 2.91 -31.60 11.36
C ALA A 58 1.44 -31.75 10.93
N ALA A 59 0.85 -32.93 11.14
CA ALA A 59 -0.56 -33.17 10.88
C ALA A 59 -1.47 -32.33 11.78
N TYR A 60 -1.15 -32.23 13.08
CA TYR A 60 -1.87 -31.40 14.06
C TYR A 60 -1.85 -29.92 13.67
N TYR A 61 -0.68 -29.35 13.38
CA TYR A 61 -0.57 -27.95 12.98
C TYR A 61 -1.27 -27.65 11.67
N LYS A 62 -1.20 -28.57 10.69
CA LYS A 62 -1.92 -28.43 9.42
C LYS A 62 -3.43 -28.43 9.62
N TYR A 63 -3.94 -29.29 10.50
CA TYR A 63 -5.35 -29.33 10.85
C TYR A 63 -5.80 -28.05 11.56
N GLN A 64 -5.04 -27.58 12.55
CA GLN A 64 -5.34 -26.34 13.25
C GLN A 64 -5.26 -25.13 12.33
N ALA A 65 -4.25 -25.05 11.46
CA ALA A 65 -4.12 -23.97 10.47
C ALA A 65 -5.35 -23.90 9.55
N ARG A 66 -5.83 -25.04 9.03
CA ARG A 66 -7.06 -25.09 8.22
C ARG A 66 -8.30 -24.66 9.01
N LYS A 67 -8.40 -25.05 10.28
CA LYS A 67 -9.49 -24.64 11.16
C LYS A 67 -9.48 -23.12 11.38
N HIS A 68 -8.30 -22.55 11.64
CA HIS A 68 -8.14 -21.10 11.81
C HIS A 68 -8.38 -20.33 10.51
N GLU A 69 -7.90 -20.84 9.38
CA GLU A 69 -8.17 -20.27 8.06
C GLU A 69 -9.67 -20.28 7.74
N THR A 70 -10.35 -21.41 7.99
CA THR A 70 -11.80 -21.52 7.81
C THR A 70 -12.55 -20.56 8.72
N ARG A 71 -12.13 -20.46 9.98
CA ARG A 71 -12.72 -19.50 10.94
C ARG A 71 -12.49 -18.06 10.52
N SER A 72 -11.30 -17.72 9.99
CA SER A 72 -11.00 -16.36 9.50
C SER A 72 -11.76 -16.02 8.23
N LYS A 73 -12.01 -16.99 7.35
CA LYS A 73 -12.85 -16.79 6.16
C LYS A 73 -14.32 -16.64 6.52
N ASN A 74 -14.76 -17.30 7.59
CA ASN A 74 -16.14 -17.28 8.05
C ASN A 74 -16.40 -16.26 9.17
N SER A 75 -15.37 -15.59 9.70
CA SER A 75 -15.53 -14.54 10.71
C SER A 75 -16.08 -13.31 10.01
N VAL A 76 -17.34 -12.99 10.35
CA VAL A 76 -18.09 -11.75 10.06
C VAL A 76 -17.70 -11.13 8.72
N SER A 77 -18.51 -11.39 7.69
CA SER A 77 -18.40 -10.69 6.41
C SER A 77 -18.34 -9.18 6.67
N LYS A 78 -17.61 -8.42 5.83
CA LYS A 78 -17.57 -6.95 5.91
C LYS A 78 -18.97 -6.34 6.01
N ASP A 79 -19.95 -7.01 5.41
CA ASP A 79 -21.36 -6.62 5.44
C ASP A 79 -22.01 -6.79 6.82
N ASP A 80 -21.66 -7.84 7.56
CA ASP A 80 -22.17 -8.08 8.92
C ASP A 80 -21.53 -7.12 9.92
N TYR A 81 -20.26 -6.77 9.72
CA TYR A 81 -19.60 -5.72 10.49
C TYR A 81 -20.25 -4.35 10.27
N GLN A 82 -20.56 -4.01 9.01
CA GLN A 82 -21.22 -2.75 8.69
C GLN A 82 -22.63 -2.67 9.31
N LYS A 83 -23.42 -3.74 9.20
CA LYS A 83 -24.74 -3.80 9.84
C LYS A 83 -24.65 -3.65 11.36
N LEU A 84 -23.71 -4.35 12.00
CA LEU A 84 -23.51 -4.25 13.45
C LEU A 84 -23.10 -2.83 13.86
N LYS A 85 -22.27 -2.18 13.06
CA LYS A 85 -21.87 -0.78 13.27
C LYS A 85 -23.08 0.15 13.16
N ASP A 86 -23.90 -0.01 12.13
CA ASP A 86 -25.07 0.82 11.89
C ASP A 86 -26.12 0.65 13.01
N GLU A 87 -26.36 -0.59 13.48
CA GLU A 87 -27.25 -0.88 14.61
C GLU A 87 -26.74 -0.25 15.93
N LEU A 88 -25.44 -0.32 16.17
CA LEU A 88 -24.80 0.27 17.35
C LEU A 88 -24.94 1.80 17.31
N ASP A 89 -24.72 2.41 16.15
CA ASP A 89 -24.86 3.85 15.97
C ASP A 89 -26.32 4.30 16.12
N GLN A 90 -27.30 3.52 15.66
CA GLN A 90 -28.73 3.78 15.88
C GLN A 90 -29.11 3.71 17.36
N LEU A 91 -28.65 2.68 18.09
CA LEU A 91 -28.92 2.53 19.52
C LEU A 91 -28.31 3.69 20.34
N LYS A 92 -27.10 4.13 19.96
CA LYS A 92 -26.48 5.31 20.57
C LYS A 92 -27.31 6.57 20.32
N GLN A 93 -27.76 6.80 19.09
CA GLN A 93 -28.58 7.97 18.77
C GLN A 93 -29.95 7.95 19.47
N ALA A 94 -30.53 6.77 19.66
CA ALA A 94 -31.80 6.58 20.37
C ALA A 94 -31.66 6.80 21.89
N GLY A 95 -30.49 6.50 22.47
CA GLY A 95 -30.20 6.70 23.89
C GLY A 95 -29.72 8.11 24.27
N MET A 96 -29.36 8.94 23.28
CA MET A 96 -28.87 10.30 23.53
C MET A 96 -30.02 11.24 23.91
N SER A 97 -29.82 11.96 25.01
CA SER A 97 -30.63 13.13 25.38
C SER A 97 -30.46 14.26 24.34
N ASP A 98 -31.40 15.21 24.30
CA ASP A 98 -31.34 16.32 23.32
C ASP A 98 -30.07 17.18 23.47
N GLN A 99 -29.55 17.30 24.69
CA GLN A 99 -28.29 17.99 24.98
C GLN A 99 -27.09 17.23 24.43
N GLU A 100 -27.06 15.90 24.59
CA GLU A 100 -26.00 15.05 24.03
C GLU A 100 -26.03 15.02 22.50
N ARG A 101 -27.22 14.98 21.89
CA ARG A 101 -27.39 15.05 20.44
C ARG A 101 -26.84 16.37 19.90
N SER A 102 -27.15 17.49 20.55
CA SER A 102 -26.62 18.81 20.16
C SER A 102 -25.10 18.90 20.25
N VAL A 103 -24.48 18.29 21.27
CA VAL A 103 -23.02 18.28 21.42
C VAL A 103 -22.37 17.39 20.36
N GLU A 104 -22.96 16.23 20.06
CA GLU A 104 -22.43 15.31 19.05
C GLU A 104 -22.57 15.90 17.64
N ASP A 105 -23.69 16.56 17.33
CA ASP A 105 -23.86 17.30 16.07
C ASP A 105 -22.83 18.44 15.94
N ALA A 106 -22.58 19.18 17.02
CA ALA A 106 -21.55 20.22 17.04
C ALA A 106 -20.14 19.63 16.80
N ARG A 107 -19.83 18.49 17.42
CA ARG A 107 -18.56 17.77 17.19
C ARG A 107 -18.44 17.27 15.76
N ARG A 108 -19.50 16.70 15.19
CA ARG A 108 -19.51 16.22 13.81
C ARG A 108 -19.28 17.37 12.84
N THR A 109 -19.96 18.49 13.06
CA THR A 109 -19.80 19.71 12.26
C THR A 109 -18.38 20.25 12.36
N ALA A 110 -17.85 20.41 13.58
CA ALA A 110 -16.48 20.86 13.79
C ALA A 110 -15.43 19.92 13.16
N ARG A 111 -15.64 18.61 13.22
CA ARG A 111 -14.76 17.63 12.56
C ARG A 111 -14.81 17.78 11.04
N SER A 112 -15.99 17.88 10.44
CA SER A 112 -16.17 18.10 9.01
C SER A 112 -15.53 19.41 8.52
N GLU A 113 -15.69 20.49 9.29
CA GLU A 113 -15.06 21.78 9.01
C GLU A 113 -13.53 21.69 9.13
N GLY A 114 -13.04 20.99 10.16
CA GLY A 114 -11.61 20.75 10.37
C GLY A 114 -10.97 19.95 9.24
N GLU A 115 -11.62 18.88 8.78
CA GLU A 115 -11.18 18.08 7.63
C GLU A 115 -11.13 18.91 6.35
N THR A 116 -12.17 19.72 6.10
CA THR A 116 -12.22 20.62 4.94
C THR A 116 -11.11 21.67 4.99
N ALA A 117 -10.86 22.26 6.17
CA ALA A 117 -9.80 23.24 6.36
C ALA A 117 -8.41 22.63 6.17
N ALA A 118 -8.18 21.43 6.72
CA ALA A 118 -6.94 20.69 6.54
C ALA A 118 -6.72 20.33 5.06
N ALA A 119 -7.74 19.80 4.38
CA ALA A 119 -7.66 19.50 2.95
C ALA A 119 -7.25 20.75 2.16
N LYS A 120 -7.89 21.91 2.39
CA LYS A 120 -7.53 23.18 1.74
C LYS A 120 -6.10 23.62 2.00
N GLN A 121 -5.55 23.37 3.20
CA GLN A 121 -4.17 23.72 3.52
C GLN A 121 -3.15 22.89 2.75
N TYR A 122 -3.45 21.62 2.48
CA TYR A 122 -2.50 20.69 1.86
C TYR A 122 -2.76 20.42 0.38
N GLN A 123 -3.93 20.78 -0.16
CA GLN A 123 -4.32 20.60 -1.57
C GLN A 123 -3.22 20.98 -2.55
N LYS A 124 -2.70 22.21 -2.45
CA LYS A 124 -1.63 22.68 -3.35
C LYS A 124 -0.39 21.79 -3.30
N ARG A 125 0.02 21.37 -2.09
CA ARG A 125 1.22 20.53 -1.91
C ARG A 125 1.00 19.12 -2.46
N LEU A 126 -0.21 18.57 -2.31
CA LEU A 126 -0.58 17.26 -2.86
C LEU A 126 -0.59 17.29 -4.39
N VAL A 127 -1.22 18.31 -4.99
CA VAL A 127 -1.21 18.50 -6.45
C VAL A 127 0.23 18.63 -6.98
N ILE A 128 1.07 19.44 -6.32
CA ILE A 128 2.49 19.57 -6.70
C ILE A 128 3.19 18.21 -6.61
N ALA A 129 3.00 17.46 -5.52
CA ALA A 129 3.66 16.17 -5.33
C ALA A 129 3.28 15.17 -6.43
N GLU A 130 1.99 15.07 -6.76
CA GLU A 130 1.50 14.19 -7.83
C GLU A 130 1.99 14.62 -9.20
N LEU A 131 1.95 15.92 -9.52
CA LEU A 131 2.51 16.42 -10.79
C LEU A 131 4.01 16.18 -10.90
N ARG A 132 4.77 16.32 -9.81
CA ARG A 132 6.21 15.99 -9.80
C ARG A 132 6.44 14.52 -10.09
N LEU A 133 5.64 13.63 -9.48
CA LEU A 133 5.71 12.20 -9.69
C LEU A 133 5.38 11.83 -11.15
N ALA A 134 4.30 12.39 -11.69
CA ALA A 134 3.82 12.07 -13.03
C ALA A 134 4.69 12.66 -14.16
N THR A 135 5.18 13.89 -14.00
CA THR A 135 5.92 14.60 -15.07
C THR A 135 7.44 14.55 -14.93
N GLY A 136 7.95 14.20 -13.75
CA GLY A 136 9.37 14.30 -13.39
C GLY A 136 9.91 15.74 -13.37
N GLN A 137 9.05 16.76 -13.42
CA GLN A 137 9.45 18.16 -13.37
C GLN A 137 9.84 18.58 -11.93
N PRO A 138 10.81 19.48 -11.77
CA PRO A 138 11.10 20.08 -10.47
C PRO A 138 9.93 20.97 -10.02
N GLU A 139 9.78 21.14 -8.72
CA GLU A 139 8.71 21.97 -8.13
C GLU A 139 8.69 23.41 -8.64
N ASP A 140 9.88 23.98 -8.90
CA ASP A 140 10.01 25.33 -9.46
C ASP A 140 9.37 25.50 -10.84
N ALA A 141 9.23 24.42 -11.62
CA ALA A 141 8.55 24.45 -12.91
C ALA A 141 7.02 24.42 -12.75
N LEU A 142 6.52 23.90 -11.62
CA LEU A 142 5.09 23.70 -11.35
C LEU A 142 4.48 24.84 -10.52
N LYS A 143 5.29 25.66 -9.87
CA LYS A 143 4.82 26.70 -8.92
C LYS A 143 3.82 27.71 -9.50
N TYR A 144 3.87 27.96 -10.81
CA TYR A 144 3.03 28.94 -11.51
C TYR A 144 1.81 28.32 -12.19
N LEU A 145 1.67 27.00 -12.12
CA LEU A 145 0.51 26.30 -12.66
C LEU A 145 -0.73 26.60 -11.82
N ASP A 146 -1.90 26.63 -12.46
CA ASP A 146 -3.16 26.65 -11.71
C ASP A 146 -3.41 25.26 -11.11
N HIS A 147 -3.21 25.14 -9.80
CA HIS A 147 -3.34 23.87 -9.09
C HIS A 147 -4.80 23.46 -8.90
N ASN A 148 -5.74 24.41 -8.99
CA ASN A 148 -7.16 24.12 -8.83
C ASN A 148 -7.72 23.34 -10.02
N ALA A 149 -7.09 23.44 -11.20
CA ALA A 149 -7.45 22.66 -12.38
C ALA A 149 -7.21 21.15 -12.22
N PHE A 150 -6.47 20.75 -11.19
CA PHE A 150 -6.14 19.35 -10.85
C PHE A 150 -6.87 18.87 -9.60
N LEU A 151 -7.91 19.58 -9.17
CA LEU A 151 -8.75 19.19 -8.07
C LEU A 151 -10.14 18.81 -8.60
N THR A 152 -10.74 17.81 -7.97
CA THR A 152 -12.14 17.44 -8.14
C THR A 152 -13.05 18.43 -7.38
N ASP A 153 -14.36 18.32 -7.58
CA ASP A 153 -15.34 19.15 -6.87
C ASP A 153 -15.32 18.95 -5.34
N SER A 154 -14.83 17.79 -4.85
CA SER A 154 -14.62 17.52 -3.42
C SER A 154 -13.32 18.12 -2.87
N GLY A 155 -12.47 18.67 -3.75
CA GLY A 155 -11.16 19.21 -3.39
C GLY A 155 -10.07 18.14 -3.21
N GLU A 156 -10.30 16.93 -3.69
CA GLU A 156 -9.28 15.87 -3.81
C GLU A 156 -8.50 16.03 -5.11
N VAL A 157 -7.29 15.47 -5.19
CA VAL A 157 -6.49 15.51 -6.42
C VAL A 157 -7.15 14.67 -7.51
N ASP A 158 -7.38 15.27 -8.67
CA ASP A 158 -7.90 14.62 -9.86
C ASP A 158 -6.74 13.92 -10.60
N THR A 159 -6.61 12.61 -10.39
CA THR A 159 -5.55 11.79 -10.97
C THR A 159 -5.63 11.69 -12.49
N ASP A 160 -6.83 11.80 -13.06
CA ASP A 160 -7.02 11.70 -14.51
C ASP A 160 -6.48 12.96 -15.18
N ARG A 161 -6.78 14.13 -14.60
CA ARG A 161 -6.23 15.42 -15.06
C ARG A 161 -4.72 15.50 -14.91
N VAL A 162 -4.18 14.97 -13.81
CA VAL A 162 -2.72 14.89 -13.59
C VAL A 162 -2.07 14.03 -14.67
N THR A 163 -2.66 12.87 -14.98
CA THR A 163 -2.16 11.94 -15.99
C THR A 163 -2.23 12.55 -17.39
N GLU A 164 -3.36 13.17 -17.75
CA GLU A 164 -3.54 13.86 -19.03
C GLU A 164 -2.48 14.96 -19.25
N TYR A 165 -2.24 15.78 -18.23
CA TYR A 165 -1.20 16.81 -18.27
C TYR A 165 0.20 16.21 -18.41
N ALA A 166 0.48 15.10 -17.71
CA ALA A 166 1.76 14.41 -17.80
C ALA A 166 2.01 13.83 -19.19
N ASP A 167 1.00 13.21 -19.81
CA ASP A 167 1.07 12.69 -21.16
C ASP A 167 1.33 13.80 -22.17
N GLN A 168 0.59 14.92 -22.07
CA GLN A 168 0.79 16.08 -22.93
C GLN A 168 2.20 16.66 -22.79
N THR A 169 2.70 16.78 -21.56
CA THR A 169 4.06 17.27 -21.28
C THR A 169 5.11 16.30 -21.83
N GLY A 170 4.87 14.99 -21.73
CA GLY A 170 5.73 13.93 -22.27
C GLY A 170 5.80 13.95 -23.80
N GLN A 171 4.66 14.13 -24.47
CA GLN A 171 4.58 14.26 -25.93
C GLN A 171 5.36 15.48 -26.44
N ALA A 172 5.16 16.65 -25.83
CA ALA A 172 5.89 17.87 -26.18
C ALA A 172 7.42 17.70 -26.01
N ARG A 173 7.87 17.00 -24.96
CA ARG A 173 9.29 16.70 -24.75
C ARG A 173 9.86 15.75 -25.81
N ASN A 174 9.07 14.79 -26.27
CA ASN A 174 9.48 13.87 -27.34
C ASN A 174 9.55 14.58 -28.70
N GLU A 175 8.65 15.51 -28.98
CA GLU A 175 8.67 16.33 -30.20
C GLU A 175 9.87 17.27 -30.24
N GLN A 176 10.19 17.95 -29.13
CA GLN A 176 11.40 18.76 -29.02
C GLN A 176 12.66 17.92 -29.28
N ARG A 177 12.77 16.74 -28.66
CA ARG A 177 13.90 15.83 -28.90
C ARG A 177 14.00 15.40 -30.37
N ARG A 178 12.87 15.16 -31.05
CA ARG A 178 12.87 14.84 -32.49
C ARG A 178 13.39 16.00 -33.32
N GLN A 179 12.89 17.21 -33.07
CA GLN A 179 13.34 18.42 -33.77
C GLN A 179 14.83 18.71 -33.53
N ASP A 180 15.32 18.49 -32.31
CA ASP A 180 16.74 18.68 -31.99
C ASP A 180 17.62 17.64 -32.70
N VAL A 181 17.20 16.37 -32.74
CA VAL A 181 17.91 15.32 -33.50
C VAL A 181 17.88 15.60 -35.00
N GLU A 182 16.77 16.07 -35.54
CA GLU A 182 16.66 16.46 -36.96
C GLU A 182 17.54 17.68 -37.26
N ARG A 183 17.60 18.67 -36.35
CA ARG A 183 18.45 19.85 -36.50
C ARG A 183 19.94 19.50 -36.41
N LEU A 184 20.33 18.63 -35.48
CA LEU A 184 21.71 18.14 -35.35
C LEU A 184 22.09 17.21 -36.50
N GLY A 185 21.19 16.34 -36.95
CA GLY A 185 21.37 15.49 -38.14
C GLY A 185 21.44 16.28 -39.45
N SER A 186 20.75 17.42 -39.53
CA SER A 186 20.82 18.36 -40.64
C SER A 186 22.12 19.20 -40.66
N MET A 187 22.87 19.26 -39.56
CA MET A 187 24.13 20.02 -39.46
C MET A 187 25.39 19.20 -39.76
N ASP A 188 25.29 17.86 -39.83
CA ASP A 188 26.39 16.95 -40.23
C ASP A 188 26.08 16.11 -41.48
N ALA A 189 25.09 16.51 -42.28
CA ALA A 189 24.87 15.99 -43.63
C ALA A 189 25.49 16.91 -44.69
N GLY A 190 26.64 17.52 -44.38
CA GLY A 190 27.50 18.16 -45.35
C GLY A 190 28.03 17.10 -46.33
N LYS A 191 27.22 16.77 -47.34
CA LYS A 191 27.56 16.29 -48.69
C LYS A 191 28.98 15.71 -48.80
N ARG A 192 29.29 14.63 -48.07
CA ARG A 192 30.48 13.83 -48.37
C ARG A 192 30.12 13.05 -49.61
N GLY A 193 30.76 13.44 -50.72
CA GLY A 193 30.58 12.82 -52.01
C GLY A 193 30.57 11.30 -51.89
N THR A 194 29.66 10.69 -52.64
CA THR A 194 29.68 9.29 -53.04
C THR A 194 31.10 8.84 -53.37
N HIS A 195 31.79 8.26 -52.39
CA HIS A 195 32.94 7.39 -52.61
C HIS A 195 32.56 6.01 -52.11
N ASP A 196 32.47 5.14 -53.10
CA ASP A 196 32.25 3.72 -53.07
C ASP A 196 32.93 2.99 -51.88
N GLY A 197 32.12 2.31 -51.07
CA GLY A 197 32.35 0.90 -50.73
C GLY A 197 33.62 0.46 -49.98
N GLY A 198 34.30 1.29 -49.17
CA GLY A 198 35.50 0.85 -48.43
C GLY A 198 35.46 1.11 -46.93
N LYS A 199 35.07 0.11 -46.11
CA LYS A 199 35.28 0.19 -44.65
C LYS A 199 36.79 0.39 -44.37
N PRO A 200 37.21 1.38 -43.56
CA PRO A 200 38.62 1.61 -43.28
C PRO A 200 39.16 0.42 -42.49
N SER A 201 39.91 -0.46 -43.16
CA SER A 201 40.58 -1.58 -42.52
C SER A 201 41.95 -1.15 -42.00
N VAL A 202 42.46 -1.88 -41.01
CA VAL A 202 43.77 -1.66 -40.39
C VAL A 202 44.91 -1.65 -41.43
N ASN A 203 44.70 -2.29 -42.59
CA ASN A 203 45.64 -2.28 -43.72
C ASN A 203 45.81 -0.88 -44.35
N THR A 204 44.73 -0.09 -44.45
CA THR A 204 44.81 1.28 -44.99
C THR A 204 45.58 2.21 -44.06
N GLY A 205 45.53 1.95 -42.75
CA GLY A 205 46.37 2.65 -41.75
C GLY A 205 47.85 2.29 -41.88
N ARG A 206 48.16 0.99 -42.10
CA ARG A 206 49.52 0.48 -42.28
C ARG A 206 50.20 1.05 -43.52
N GLU A 207 49.48 1.14 -44.64
CA GLU A 207 50.00 1.73 -45.88
C GLU A 207 50.34 3.22 -45.73
N ARG A 208 49.50 3.98 -45.01
CA ARG A 208 49.78 5.40 -44.71
C ARG A 208 50.99 5.58 -43.80
N TYR A 209 51.20 4.69 -42.84
CA TYR A 209 52.38 4.73 -41.98
C TYR A 209 53.66 4.42 -42.76
N LEU A 210 53.64 3.39 -43.61
CA LEU A 210 54.78 3.04 -44.46
C LEU A 210 55.10 4.13 -45.49
N ALA A 211 54.09 4.75 -46.10
CA ALA A 211 54.29 5.89 -47.02
C ALA A 211 54.88 7.13 -46.32
N ARG A 212 54.63 7.30 -45.02
CA ARG A 212 55.17 8.40 -44.22
C ARG A 212 56.60 8.13 -43.77
N VAL A 213 56.91 6.91 -43.36
CA VAL A 213 58.24 6.52 -42.84
C VAL A 213 59.22 6.18 -43.98
N GLY A 214 58.74 5.73 -45.14
CA GLY A 214 59.59 5.48 -46.31
C GLY A 214 60.16 6.75 -46.96
N LYS A 215 59.52 7.91 -46.78
CA LYS A 215 59.96 9.19 -47.38
C LYS A 215 61.10 9.89 -46.62
N THR A 216 61.47 9.41 -45.44
CA THR A 216 62.50 10.06 -44.59
C THR A 216 63.92 9.52 -44.78
N ASN A 217 64.15 8.52 -45.64
CA ASN A 217 65.47 7.89 -45.84
C ASN A 217 66.14 8.12 -47.20
N GLU A 218 65.64 9.00 -48.07
CA GLU A 218 66.28 9.32 -49.38
C GLU A 218 66.72 10.79 -49.53
N ARG A 219 66.99 11.49 -48.43
CA ARG A 219 67.69 12.79 -48.50
C ARG A 219 68.84 12.83 -47.51
N LYS A 220 69.97 12.26 -47.93
CA LYS A 220 71.32 12.74 -47.63
C LYS A 220 72.30 12.03 -48.56
N ASP A 221 73.05 12.86 -49.27
CA ASP A 221 74.26 12.55 -50.04
C ASP A 221 75.30 11.78 -49.21
#